data_AF-A0A1H8IMU5-F1
#
_entry.id   AF-A0A1H8IMU5-F1
#
_cell.length_a   1.000
_cell.length_b   1.000
_cell.length_c   1.000
_cell.angle_alpha   90.00
_cell.angle_beta   90.00
_cell.angle_gamma   90.00
#
_symmetry.space_group_name_H-M   'P 1'
#
loop_
_entity.id
_entity.type
_entity.pdbx_description
1 polymer ?
#
loop_
_entity_poly.entity_id
_entity_poly.type
_entity_poly.pdbx_seq_one_letter_code
_entity_poly.pdbx_strand_id
1 'polypeptide(L)' 'MNWRENLLAMAFNLSLYANTPMPDALSMPVSLAESFFKSKPFEDWGKSREAEAKAKAEIAGRINGVIRAIGALAKSLPKG' A
#
# COMPACT_ATOMS: atom_id res chain seq x y z
N MET A 1 20.15 -6.69 -14.38
CA MET A 1 19.65 -7.39 -13.18
C MET A 1 20.17 -8.81 -13.21
N ASN A 2 20.83 -9.24 -12.13
CA ASN A 2 21.38 -10.58 -12.00
C ASN A 2 20.25 -11.59 -11.68
N TRP A 3 20.28 -12.79 -12.25
CA TRP A 3 19.29 -13.85 -11.98
C TRP A 3 19.12 -14.13 -10.49
N ARG A 4 20.24 -14.14 -9.75
CA ARG A 4 20.23 -14.33 -8.29
C ARG A 4 19.49 -13.22 -7.55
N GLU A 5 19.63 -11.98 -8.00
CA GLU A 5 18.93 -10.83 -7.41
C GLU A 5 17.42 -10.95 -7.61
N ASN A 6 16.99 -11.43 -8.78
CA ASN A 6 15.56 -11.65 -9.06
C ASN A 6 14.95 -12.73 -8.15
N LEU A 7 15.66 -13.84 -7.92
CA LEU A 7 15.21 -14.89 -7.01
C LEU A 7 15.11 -14.39 -5.56
N LEU A 8 16.11 -13.63 -5.11
CA LEU A 8 16.11 -13.04 -3.77
C LEU A 8 14.98 -12.02 -3.61
N ALA A 9 14.77 -11.15 -4.58
CA ALA A 9 13.68 -10.19 -4.58
C ALA A 9 12.31 -10.88 -4.48
N MET A 10 12.13 -11.99 -5.21
CA MET A 10 10.90 -12.76 -5.16
C MET A 10 10.67 -13.42 -3.80
N ALA A 11 11.72 -14.00 -3.19
CA ALA A 11 11.63 -14.56 -1.84
C ALA A 11 11.27 -13.49 -0.80
N PHE A 12 11.89 -12.31 -0.85
CA PHE A 12 11.53 -11.19 0.02
C PHE A 12 10.07 -10.76 -0.15
N ASN A 13 9.60 -10.66 -1.40
CA ASN A 13 8.21 -10.31 -1.68
C ASN A 13 7.24 -11.38 -1.15
N LEU A 14 7.57 -12.66 -1.24
CA LEU A 14 6.75 -13.73 -0.66
C LEU A 14 6.68 -13.63 0.86
N SER A 15 7.79 -13.32 1.51
CA SER A 15 7.79 -13.08 2.95
C SER A 15 6.96 -11.88 3.37
N LEU A 16 6.98 -10.81 2.59
CA LEU A 16 6.21 -9.61 2.88
C LEU A 16 4.71 -9.78 2.61
N TYR A 17 4.36 -10.39 1.47
CA TYR A 17 2.98 -10.36 0.98
C TYR A 17 2.22 -11.66 1.21
N ALA A 18 2.90 -12.80 1.24
CA ALA A 18 2.30 -14.11 1.45
C ALA A 18 2.51 -14.64 2.88
N ASN A 19 3.09 -13.83 3.78
CA ASN A 19 3.45 -14.23 5.15
C ASN A 19 4.26 -15.54 5.19
N THR A 20 5.08 -15.77 4.17
CA THR A 20 5.89 -16.99 4.04
C THR A 20 7.26 -16.76 4.68
N PRO A 21 7.67 -17.51 5.72
CA PRO A 21 8.98 -17.33 6.33
C PRO A 21 10.11 -17.39 5.30
N MET A 22 11.18 -16.60 5.50
CA MET A 22 12.26 -16.47 4.51
C MET A 22 12.88 -17.82 4.09
N PRO A 23 13.11 -18.80 4.99
CA PRO A 23 13.59 -20.13 4.58
C PRO A 23 12.65 -20.85 3.61
N ASP A 24 11.35 -20.73 3.83
CA ASP A 24 10.32 -21.36 2.99
C ASP A 24 10.18 -20.60 1.66
N ALA A 25 10.27 -19.26 1.69
CA ALA A 25 10.24 -18.43 0.49
C ALA A 25 11.43 -18.70 -0.44
N LEU A 26 12.62 -18.98 0.12
CA LEU A 26 13.82 -19.33 -0.64
C LEU A 26 13.76 -20.75 -1.23
N SER A 27 13.01 -21.65 -0.63
CA SER A 27 12.81 -23.03 -1.12
C SER A 27 11.62 -23.15 -2.09
N MET A 28 10.81 -22.10 -2.22
CA MET A 28 9.65 -22.05 -3.11
C MET A 28 10.07 -22.18 -4.58
N PRO A 29 9.45 -23.09 -5.37
CA PRO A 29 9.64 -23.13 -6.81
C PRO A 29 9.27 -21.80 -7.46
N VAL A 30 10.11 -21.34 -8.40
CA VAL A 30 9.93 -20.06 -9.09
C VAL A 30 8.56 -19.96 -9.78
N SER A 31 8.14 -21.02 -10.46
CA SER A 31 6.84 -21.07 -11.14
C SER A 31 5.66 -20.88 -10.19
N LEU A 32 5.74 -21.44 -8.98
CA LEU A 32 4.71 -21.30 -7.96
C LEU A 32 4.71 -19.88 -7.37
N ALA A 33 5.88 -19.35 -7.06
CA ALA A 33 6.04 -17.97 -6.60
C ALA A 33 5.46 -16.97 -7.62
N GLU A 34 5.76 -17.14 -8.90
CA GLU A 34 5.18 -16.31 -9.96
C GLU A 34 3.67 -16.45 -10.06
N SER A 35 3.14 -17.67 -9.91
CA SER A 35 1.69 -17.90 -9.97
C SER A 35 0.95 -17.15 -8.87
N PHE A 36 1.54 -17.03 -7.67
CA PHE A 36 0.99 -16.22 -6.59
C PHE A 36 0.90 -14.74 -6.98
N PHE A 37 1.99 -14.15 -7.48
CA PHE A 37 2.00 -12.72 -7.86
C PHE A 37 1.14 -12.41 -9.09
N LYS A 38 0.93 -13.39 -9.97
CA LYS A 38 0.02 -13.29 -11.12
C LYS A 38 -1.42 -13.66 -10.78
N SER A 39 -1.70 -14.07 -9.54
CA SER A 39 -3.02 -14.52 -9.14
C SER A 39 -3.99 -13.35 -8.97
N LYS A 40 -5.25 -13.59 -9.35
CA LYS A 40 -6.34 -12.63 -9.14
C LYS A 40 -6.48 -12.18 -7.67
N PRO A 41 -6.38 -13.06 -6.65
CA PRO A 41 -6.43 -12.63 -5.26
C PRO A 41 -5.34 -11.62 -4.87
N PHE A 42 -4.11 -11.80 -5.38
CA PHE A 42 -3.03 -10.86 -5.12
C PHE A 42 -3.27 -9.51 -5.83
N GLU A 43 -3.77 -9.54 -7.07
CA GLU A 43 -4.16 -8.33 -7.80
C GLU A 43 -5.28 -7.56 -7.07
N ASP A 44 -6.33 -8.26 -6.64
CA ASP A 44 -7.47 -7.67 -5.92
C ASP A 44 -7.02 -7.09 -4.56
N TRP A 45 -6.09 -7.76 -3.86
CA TRP A 45 -5.47 -7.23 -2.65
C TRP A 45 -4.72 -5.92 -2.91
N GLY A 46 -3.92 -5.85 -3.98
CA GLY A 46 -3.20 -4.65 -4.38
C GLY A 46 -4.15 -3.47 -4.66
N LYS A 47 -5.23 -3.71 -5.40
CA LYS A 47 -6.29 -2.72 -5.67
C LYS A 47 -6.97 -2.24 -4.39
N SER A 48 -7.23 -3.14 -3.44
CA SER A 48 -7.80 -2.78 -2.14
C SER A 48 -6.90 -1.82 -1.37
N ARG A 49 -5.58 -2.06 -1.37
CA ARG A 49 -4.60 -1.19 -0.70
C ARG A 49 -4.53 0.20 -1.35
N GLU A 50 -4.58 0.27 -2.67
CA GLU A 50 -4.63 1.54 -3.40
C GLU A 50 -5.91 2.33 -3.08
N ALA A 51 -7.06 1.64 -3.04
CA ALA A 51 -8.33 2.25 -2.65
C ALA A 51 -8.30 2.78 -1.21
N GLU A 52 -7.73 2.04 -0.27
CA GLU A 52 -7.51 2.50 1.12
C GLU A 52 -6.64 3.77 1.16
N ALA A 53 -5.55 3.82 0.39
CA ALA A 53 -4.66 4.98 0.33
C ALA A 53 -5.39 6.22 -0.23
N LYS A 54 -6.19 6.04 -1.30
CA LYS A 54 -7.00 7.10 -1.89
C LYS A 54 -8.05 7.63 -0.92
N ALA A 55 -8.73 6.74 -0.19
CA ALA A 55 -9.70 7.12 0.83
C ALA A 55 -9.05 7.96 1.95
N LYS A 56 -7.86 7.55 2.43
CA LYS A 56 -7.10 8.32 3.43
C LYS A 56 -6.73 9.72 2.93
N ALA A 57 -6.27 9.83 1.68
CA ALA A 57 -5.93 11.12 1.09
C ALA A 57 -7.15 12.04 0.97
N GLU A 58 -8.31 11.50 0.58
CA GLU A 58 -9.55 12.26 0.49
C GLU A 58 -10.02 12.76 1.86
N ILE A 59 -9.96 11.90 2.89
CA ILE A 59 -10.28 12.28 4.28
C ILE A 59 -9.37 13.43 4.74
N ALA A 60 -8.05 13.33 4.51
CA ALA A 60 -7.11 14.39 4.85
C ALA A 60 -7.45 15.71 4.13
N GLY A 61 -7.84 15.63 2.85
CA GLY A 61 -8.32 16.78 2.08
C GLY A 61 -9.56 17.44 2.71
N ARG A 62 -10.55 16.64 3.12
CA ARG A 62 -11.76 17.13 3.79
C ARG A 62 -11.45 17.80 5.13
N ILE A 63 -10.59 17.20 5.95
CA ILE A 63 -10.14 17.77 7.24
C ILE A 63 -9.45 19.11 7.02
N ASN A 64 -8.54 19.19 6.04
CA ASN A 64 -7.89 20.46 5.68
C ASN A 64 -8.89 21.54 5.25
N GLY A 65 -9.94 21.15 4.53
CA GLY A 65 -11.05 22.05 4.18
C GLY A 65 -11.75 22.61 5.42
N VAL A 66 -12.09 21.77 6.40
CA VAL A 66 -12.71 22.18 7.66
C VAL A 66 -11.81 23.14 8.44
N ILE A 67 -10.52 22.82 8.58
CA ILE A 67 -9.55 23.67 9.28
C ILE A 67 -9.49 25.07 8.64
N ARG A 68 -9.44 25.15 7.30
CA ARG A 68 -9.42 26.42 6.58
C ARG A 68 -10.71 27.21 6.79
N ALA A 69 -11.86 26.55 6.75
CA ALA A 69 -13.15 27.20 6.98
C ALA A 69 -13.25 27.79 8.39
N ILE A 70 -12.84 27.03 9.41
CA ILE A 70 -12.76 27.52 10.80
C ILE A 70 -11.82 28.72 10.90
N GLY A 71 -10.64 28.65 10.28
CA GLY A 71 -9.69 29.76 10.25
C GLY A 71 -10.23 31.02 9.56
N ALA A 72 -11.00 30.86 8.49
CA ALA A 72 -11.67 31.97 7.81
C ALA A 72 -12.76 32.60 8.69
N LEU A 73 -13.59 31.76 9.35
CA LEU A 73 -14.62 32.22 10.29
C LEU A 73 -14.01 33.01 11.45
N ALA A 74 -12.95 32.49 12.07
CA ALA A 74 -12.25 33.17 13.16
C ALA A 74 -11.72 34.56 12.77
N LYS A 75 -11.26 34.72 11.52
CA LYS A 75 -10.80 36.02 10.99
C LYS A 75 -11.94 36.97 10.64
N SER A 76 -13.12 36.44 10.33
CA SER A 76 -14.31 37.23 9.96
C SER A 76 -15.05 37.79 11.18
N LEU A 77 -14.76 37.29 12.39
CA LEU A 77 -15.34 37.83 13.61
C LEU A 77 -14.81 39.25 13.86
N PRO A 78 -15.69 40.21 14.24
CA PRO A 78 -15.27 41.56 14.59
C PRO A 78 -14.25 41.50 15.74
N LYS A 79 -13.15 42.23 15.60
CA LYS A 79 -12.26 42.47 16.75
C LYS A 79 -13.01 43.40 17.69
N GLY A 80 -13.40 42.87 18.85
CA GLY A 80 -13.79 43.70 20.00
C GLY A 80 -12.62 44.52 20.49
#